data_AF-A0A2V2GQ06-F1
#
_entry.id   AF-A0A2V2GQ06-F1
#
_cell.length_a   1.000
_cell.length_b   1.000
_cell.length_c   1.000
_cell.angle_alpha   90.00
_cell.angle_beta   90.00
_cell.angle_gamma   90.00
#
_symmetry.space_group_name_H-M   'P 1'
#
loop_
_entity.id
_entity.type
_entity.pdbx_description
1 polymer ?
#
loop_
_entity_poly.entity_id
_entity_poly.type
_entity_poly.pdbx_seq_one_letter_code
_entity_poly.pdbx_strand_id
1 'polypeptide(L)'
;MKTKVSKIPEYREYYLSEFQLYDGECFITFNIVGIDLDRNEIQAAVTNRGKISIVTYDLMTEKDGRLYFEYGVMYERLHLDDFEEAA
;
A
#
# COMPACT_ATOMS: atom_id res chain seq x y z
N MET A 1 22.46 3.21 -9.92
CA MET A 1 22.07 1.78 -9.77
C MET A 1 20.70 1.63 -10.41
N LYS A 2 20.53 0.73 -11.38
CA LYS A 2 19.22 0.44 -11.96
C LYS A 2 18.55 -0.61 -11.08
N THR A 3 17.60 -0.20 -10.25
CA THR A 3 16.79 -1.14 -9.46
C THR A 3 16.02 -2.01 -10.47
N LYS A 4 16.46 -3.25 -10.65
CA LYS A 4 15.68 -4.25 -11.37
C LYS A 4 14.54 -4.63 -10.45
N VAL A 5 13.40 -3.96 -10.61
CA VAL A 5 12.14 -4.39 -10.02
C VAL A 5 11.77 -5.69 -10.74
N SER A 6 11.90 -6.81 -10.03
CA SER A 6 11.47 -8.12 -10.48
C SER A 6 9.97 -8.01 -10.85
N LYS A 7 9.63 -8.30 -12.10
CA LYS A 7 8.24 -8.31 -12.56
C LYS A 7 7.55 -9.57 -12.02
N ILE A 8 7.04 -9.49 -10.80
CA ILE A 8 6.09 -10.45 -10.24
C ILE A 8 4.74 -10.15 -10.91
N PRO A 9 3.97 -11.13 -11.42
CA PRO A 9 2.68 -10.88 -12.05
C PRO A 9 1.70 -10.10 -11.16
N GLU A 10 1.74 -10.34 -9.85
CA GLU A 10 0.98 -9.63 -8.82
C GLU A 10 1.27 -8.11 -8.81
N TYR A 11 2.49 -7.70 -9.18
CA TYR A 11 2.87 -6.29 -9.28
C TYR A 11 1.98 -5.50 -10.25
N ARG A 12 1.46 -6.14 -11.31
CA ARG A 12 0.60 -5.46 -12.29
C ARG A 12 -0.84 -5.29 -11.81
N GLU A 13 -1.33 -6.20 -10.98
CA GLU A 13 -2.70 -6.15 -10.46
C GLU A 13 -2.88 -5.01 -9.45
N TYR A 14 -1.86 -4.76 -8.62
CA TYR A 14 -1.85 -3.66 -7.65
C TYR A 14 -1.38 -2.32 -8.22
N TYR A 15 -0.77 -2.30 -9.41
CA TYR A 15 -0.29 -1.08 -10.03
C TYR A 15 -1.50 -0.25 -10.50
N LEU A 16 -1.76 0.87 -9.83
CA LEU A 16 -2.94 1.74 -9.96
C LEU A 16 -4.13 1.38 -9.05
N SER A 17 -4.01 0.41 -8.14
CA SER A 17 -5.05 0.22 -7.13
C SER A 17 -4.96 1.33 -6.07
N GLU A 18 -6.12 1.85 -5.66
CA GLU A 18 -6.28 2.96 -4.74
C GLU A 18 -7.10 2.55 -3.51
N PHE A 19 -6.69 3.06 -2.34
CA PHE A 19 -7.48 3.03 -1.11
C PHE A 19 -7.54 4.43 -0.51
N GLN A 20 -8.70 4.81 0.03
CA GLN A 20 -8.90 6.10 0.69
C GLN A 20 -9.30 5.92 2.15
N LEU A 21 -8.51 6.52 3.04
CA LEU A 21 -8.77 6.54 4.48
C LEU A 21 -9.23 7.94 4.89
N TYR A 22 -10.39 8.04 5.56
CA TYR A 22 -10.82 9.30 6.19
C TYR A 22 -10.25 9.40 7.61
N ASP A 23 -9.34 10.36 7.85
CA ASP A 23 -8.67 10.51 9.15
C ASP A 23 -9.47 11.31 10.19
N GLY A 24 -10.68 11.76 9.84
CA GLY A 24 -11.52 12.65 10.65
C GLY A 24 -11.54 14.10 10.15
N GLU A 25 -10.53 14.51 9.37
CA GLU A 25 -10.44 15.86 8.78
C GLU A 25 -10.37 15.82 7.25
N CYS A 26 -9.61 14.88 6.68
CA CYS A 26 -9.39 14.77 5.24
C CYS A 26 -9.19 13.32 4.80
N PHE A 27 -9.31 13.09 3.49
CA PHE A 27 -8.97 11.80 2.89
C PHE A 27 -7.47 11.71 2.65
N ILE A 28 -6.90 10.58 3.05
CA ILE A 28 -5.56 10.15 2.70
C ILE A 28 -5.69 9.06 1.65
N THR A 29 -5.02 9.26 0.52
CA THR A 29 -5.06 8.31 -0.58
C THR A 29 -3.78 7.47 -0.59
N PHE A 30 -3.93 6.16 -0.78
CA PHE A 30 -2.85 5.20 -0.88
C PHE A 30 -2.90 4.53 -2.24
N ASN A 31 -1.76 4.47 -2.93
CA ASN A 31 -1.61 3.67 -4.13
C ASN A 31 -0.45 2.71 -3.95
N ILE A 32 -0.64 1.44 -4.31
CA ILE A 32 0.43 0.44 -4.20
C ILE A 32 1.42 0.63 -5.35
N VAL A 33 2.69 0.80 -5.00
CA VAL A 33 3.79 1.03 -5.95
C VAL A 33 4.66 -0.21 -6.10
N GLY A 34 4.70 -1.08 -5.10
CA GLY A 34 5.37 -2.36 -5.17
C GLY A 34 5.23 -3.19 -3.90
N ILE A 35 5.37 -4.50 -4.05
CA ILE A 35 5.32 -5.49 -2.95
C ILE A 35 6.56 -6.37 -3.08
N ASP A 36 7.24 -6.60 -1.96
CA ASP A 36 8.39 -7.51 -1.83
C ASP A 36 8.05 -8.55 -0.73
N LEU A 37 7.58 -9.72 -1.17
CA LEU A 37 7.17 -10.80 -0.27
C LEU A 37 8.36 -11.50 0.41
N ASP A 38 9.54 -11.49 -0.21
CA ASP A 38 10.75 -12.07 0.38
C ASP A 38 11.21 -11.25 1.59
N ARG A 39 11.01 -9.92 1.53
CA ARG A 39 11.35 -8.98 2.59
C ARG A 39 10.18 -8.64 3.51
N ASN A 40 8.97 -9.08 3.19
CA ASN A 40 7.73 -8.67 3.85
C ASN A 40 7.60 -7.13 3.90
N GLU A 41 7.78 -6.48 2.75
CA GLU A 41 7.70 -5.03 2.62
C GLU A 41 6.69 -4.64 1.53
N ILE A 42 5.98 -3.54 1.75
CA ILE A 42 5.15 -2.88 0.74
C ILE A 42 5.56 -1.42 0.59
N GLN A 43 5.61 -0.95 -0.65
CA GLN A 43 5.84 0.44 -0.97
C GLN A 43 4.55 1.07 -1.47
N ALA A 44 4.09 2.12 -0.79
CA ALA A 44 2.89 2.85 -1.14
C ALA A 44 3.19 4.33 -1.41
N ALA A 45 2.52 4.90 -2.41
CA ALA A 45 2.42 6.34 -2.58
C ALA A 45 1.28 6.84 -1.69
N VAL A 46 1.61 7.72 -0.75
CA VAL A 46 0.67 8.29 0.23
C VAL A 46 0.44 9.75 -0.13
N THR A 47 -0.79 10.10 -0.46
CA THR A 47 -1.23 11.47 -0.69
C THR A 47 -1.98 11.98 0.53
N ASN A 48 -1.41 12.95 1.23
CA ASN A 48 -2.02 13.58 2.40
C ASN A 48 -1.98 15.10 2.23
N ARG A 49 -3.15 15.76 2.21
CA ARG A 49 -3.32 17.22 2.07
C ARG A 49 -2.52 17.81 0.90
N GLY A 50 -2.56 17.12 -0.25
CA GLY A 50 -1.87 17.54 -1.48
C GLY A 50 -0.38 17.24 -1.53
N LYS A 51 0.21 16.66 -0.48
CA LYS A 51 1.59 16.17 -0.48
C LYS A 51 1.60 14.68 -0.80
N ILE A 52 2.38 14.29 -1.80
CA ILE A 52 2.63 12.89 -2.17
C ILE A 52 3.99 12.47 -1.61
N SER A 53 4.06 11.32 -0.94
CA SER A 53 5.31 10.71 -0.46
C SER A 53 5.29 9.22 -0.74
N ILE A 54 6.43 8.64 -1.13
CA ILE A 54 6.58 7.19 -1.25
C ILE A 54 7.13 6.67 0.08
N VAL A 55 6.41 5.74 0.70
CA VAL A 55 6.73 5.19 2.01
C VAL A 55 6.78 3.67 1.92
N THR A 56 7.77 3.07 2.59
CA THR A 56 7.86 1.62 2.75
C THR A 56 7.29 1.25 4.12
N TYR A 57 6.40 0.26 4.13
CA TYR A 57 5.79 -0.32 5.32
C TYR A 57 6.16 -1.79 5.42
N ASP A 58 6.12 -2.31 6.64
CA ASP A 58 6.15 -3.75 6.89
C ASP A 58 4.83 -4.35 6.41
N LEU A 59 4.92 -5.43 5.63
CA LEU A 59 3.78 -6.21 5.15
C LEU A 59 3.53 -7.36 6.13
N MET A 60 2.31 -7.44 6.63
CA MET A 60 1.88 -8.42 7.62
C MET A 60 0.82 -9.34 7.01
N THR A 61 0.62 -10.50 7.64
CA THR A 61 -0.37 -11.49 7.22
C THR A 61 -1.26 -11.84 8.41
N GLU A 62 -2.57 -11.71 8.23
CA GLU A 62 -3.58 -12.18 9.17
C GLU A 62 -3.60 -13.71 9.25
N LYS A 63 -4.27 -14.24 10.27
CA LYS A 63 -4.42 -15.70 10.44
C LYS A 63 -5.16 -16.38 9.30
N ASP A 64 -6.03 -15.64 8.60
CA ASP A 64 -6.80 -16.11 7.45
C ASP A 64 -6.03 -15.98 6.11
N GLY A 65 -4.81 -15.43 6.14
CA GLY A 65 -3.96 -15.23 4.96
C GLY A 65 -4.10 -13.86 4.29
N ARG A 66 -4.96 -12.95 4.80
CA ARG A 66 -5.09 -11.60 4.23
C ARG A 66 -3.84 -10.77 4.54
N LEU A 67 -3.34 -10.10 3.51
CA LEU A 67 -2.17 -9.23 3.61
C LEU A 67 -2.61 -7.82 3.96
N TYR A 68 -1.89 -7.19 4.89
CA TYR A 68 -2.16 -5.81 5.31
C TYR A 68 -0.88 -5.09 5.72
N PHE A 69 -0.96 -3.77 5.79
CA PHE A 69 0.05 -2.92 6.42
C PHE A 69 -0.62 -1.91 7.35
N GLU A 70 0.13 -1.37 8.30
CA GLU A 70 -0.39 -0.47 9.32
C GLU A 70 -0.05 1.00 9.01
N TYR A 71 -1.03 1.89 9.21
CA TYR A 71 -0.89 3.33 9.00
C TYR A 71 -1.26 4.14 10.24
N GLY A 72 -0.47 5.19 10.50
CA GLY A 72 -0.75 6.17 11.54
C GLY A 72 -0.49 5.66 12.97
N VAL A 73 -0.80 6.51 13.95
CA VAL A 73 -0.53 6.24 15.38
C VAL A 73 -1.49 5.22 15.99
N MET A 74 -2.64 5.01 15.36
CA MET A 74 -3.63 4.01 15.78
C MET A 74 -3.38 2.64 15.15
N TYR A 75 -2.34 2.51 14.31
CA TYR A 75 -2.03 1.28 13.58
C TYR A 75 -3.23 0.79 12.76
N GLU A 76 -3.86 1.71 12.01
CA GLU A 76 -4.99 1.36 11.14
C GLU A 76 -4.52 0.35 10.10
N ARG A 77 -5.23 -0.77 10.01
CA ARG A 77 -4.88 -1.87 9.11
C ARG A 77 -5.50 -1.66 7.75
N LEU A 78 -4.66 -1.48 6.75
CA LEU A 78 -5.06 -1.37 5.36
C LEU A 78 -4.82 -2.72 4.69
N HIS A 79 -5.90 -3.44 4.35
CA HIS A 79 -5.78 -4.71 3.65
C HIS A 79 -5.57 -4.48 2.17
N LEU A 80 -4.70 -5.27 1.56
CA LEU A 80 -4.38 -5.13 0.13
C LEU A 80 -5.60 -5.42 -0.75
N ASP A 81 -6.50 -6.31 -0.31
CA ASP A 81 -7.73 -6.64 -1.04
C ASP A 81 -8.83 -5.58 -0.93
N ASP A 82 -8.67 -4.58 -0.06
CA ASP A 82 -9.56 -3.42 0.01
C ASP A 82 -9.19 -2.33 -1.03
N PHE A 83 -8.07 -2.47 -1.77
CA PHE A 83 -7.66 -1.53 -2.80
C PHE A 83 -8.41 -1.81 -4.11
N GLU A 84 -9.05 -0.79 -4.68
CA GLU A 84 -9.80 -0.91 -5.95
C GLU A 84 -9.03 -0.29 -7.11
N GLU A 85 -9.24 -0.77 -8.34
CA GLU A 85 -8.63 -0.15 -9.53
C GLU A 85 -9.02 1.33 -9.64
N ALA A 86 -8.05 2.23 -9.69
CA ALA A 86 -8.32 3.65 -9.87
C ALA A 86 -8.95 3.89 -11.26
N ALA A 87 -10.19 4.39 -11.26
CA ALA A 87 -11.00 4.65 -12.46
C ALA A 87 -10.49 5.79 -13.34
#